data_AF-A0AAU6AW57-F1
#
_entry.id   AF-A0AAU6AW57-F1
#
_cell.length_a   1.000
_cell.length_b   1.000
_cell.length_c   1.000
_cell.angle_alpha   90.00
_cell.angle_beta   90.00
_cell.angle_gamma   90.00
#
_symmetry.space_group_name_H-M   'P 1'
#
loop_
_entity.id
_entity.type
_entity.pdbx_description
1 polymer ?
#
loop_
_entity_poly.entity_id
_entity_poly.type
_entity_poly.pdbx_seq_one_letter_code
_entity_poly.pdbx_strand_id
1 'polypeptide(L)' 'MNLPEPDAQEAFRRLDGDADGFITTDDLLEAIREYYFDDAPGSAGSWLLGPLESA' A
#
# COMPACT_ATOMS: atom_id res chain seq x y z
N MET A 1 9.39 -10.74 3.43
CA MET A 1 8.33 -10.53 2.41
C MET A 1 8.59 -11.47 1.26
N ASN A 2 7.90 -12.61 1.22
CA ASN A 2 7.82 -13.47 0.03
C ASN A 2 6.44 -13.24 -0.57
N LEU A 3 6.24 -12.03 -1.12
CA LEU A 3 4.94 -11.60 -1.63
C LEU A 3 4.78 -12.13 -3.07
N PRO A 4 3.69 -12.84 -3.39
CA PRO A 4 3.39 -13.22 -4.77
C PRO A 4 3.35 -11.98 -5.68
N GLU A 5 3.80 -12.14 -6.94
CA GLU A 5 3.75 -11.08 -7.95
C GLU A 5 2.38 -10.36 -8.05
N PRO A 6 1.22 -11.05 -8.06
CA PRO A 6 -0.08 -10.37 -8.12
C PRO A 6 -0.33 -9.46 -6.90
N ASP A 7 0.07 -9.90 -5.71
CA ASP A 7 -0.11 -9.13 -4.48
C ASP A 7 0.84 -7.91 -4.47
N ALA A 8 2.04 -8.07 -5.03
CA ALA A 8 2.99 -6.96 -5.18
C ALA A 8 2.48 -5.92 -6.20
N GLN A 9 1.86 -6.35 -7.29
CA GLN A 9 1.25 -5.45 -8.27
C GLN A 9 0.05 -4.69 -7.70
N GLU A 10 -0.78 -5.35 -6.88
CA GLU A 10 -1.90 -4.72 -6.21
C GLU A 10 -1.42 -3.72 -5.15
N ALA A 11 -0.42 -4.09 -4.34
CA ALA A 11 0.20 -3.18 -3.38
C ALA A 11 0.77 -1.95 -4.09
N PHE A 12 1.50 -2.14 -5.21
CA PHE A 12 2.03 -1.03 -5.99
C PHE A 12 0.92 -0.10 -6.49
N ARG A 13 -0.14 -0.64 -7.10
CA ARG A 13 -1.27 0.16 -7.60
C ARG A 13 -2.02 0.94 -6.52
N ARG A 14 -1.97 0.49 -5.26
CA ARG A 14 -2.59 1.21 -4.15
C ARG A 14 -1.68 2.27 -3.54
N LEU A 15 -0.38 2.05 -3.59
CA LEU A 15 0.62 2.99 -3.08
C LEU A 15 0.92 4.12 -4.07
N ASP A 16 0.86 3.84 -5.37
CA ASP A 16 0.97 4.83 -6.44
C ASP A 16 -0.34 5.64 -6.54
N GLY A 17 -0.43 6.70 -5.75
CA GLY A 17 -1.67 7.47 -5.54
C GLY A 17 -2.09 8.30 -6.75
N ASP A 18 -1.15 8.72 -7.60
CA ASP A 18 -1.42 9.51 -8.81
C ASP A 18 -1.40 8.66 -10.10
N ALA A 19 -1.06 7.38 -9.99
CA ALA A 19 -0.99 6.41 -11.09
C ALA A 19 0.02 6.83 -12.18
N ASP A 20 1.10 7.51 -11.80
CA ASP A 20 2.17 7.92 -12.71
C ASP A 20 3.18 6.79 -13.00
N GLY A 21 3.05 5.66 -12.29
CA GLY A 21 3.90 4.49 -12.40
C GLY A 21 5.12 4.53 -11.49
N PHE A 22 5.21 5.48 -10.57
CA PHE A 22 6.24 5.62 -9.55
C PHE A 22 5.63 5.74 -8.17
N ILE A 23 6.39 5.31 -7.15
CA ILE A 23 6.05 5.60 -5.76
C ILE A 23 7.06 6.64 -5.29
N THR A 24 6.59 7.86 -5.08
CA THR A 24 7.42 8.95 -4.57
C THR A 24 7.59 8.83 -3.05
N THR A 25 8.45 9.67 -2.50
CA THR A 25 8.62 9.73 -1.04
C THR A 25 7.35 10.21 -0.34
N ASP A 26 6.58 11.09 -0.99
CA ASP A 26 5.33 11.61 -0.45
C ASP A 26 4.25 10.51 -0.40
N ASP A 27 4.13 9.71 -1.47
CA ASP A 27 3.21 8.56 -1.52
C ASP A 27 3.50 7.55 -0.40
N LEU A 28 4.78 7.26 -0.17
CA LEU A 28 5.19 6.35 0.89
C LEU A 28 4.90 6.93 2.28
N LEU A 29 5.13 8.22 2.48
CA LEU A 29 4.83 8.91 3.74
C LEU A 29 3.33 8.92 4.04
N GLU A 30 2.51 9.14 3.03
CA GLU A 30 1.06 9.08 3.14
C GLU A 30 0.60 7.67 3.50
N ALA A 31 1.09 6.65 2.79
CA ALA A 31 0.77 5.25 3.08
C ALA A 31 1.21 4.82 4.49
N ILE A 32 2.39 5.24 4.96
CA ILE A 32 2.85 5.00 6.34
C ILE A 32 1.91 5.69 7.33
N ARG A 33 1.52 6.93 7.05
CA ARG A 33 0.63 7.69 7.94
C ARG A 33 -0.75 7.04 8.02
N GLU A 34 -1.31 6.61 6.90
CA GLU A 34 -2.56 5.85 6.86
C GLU A 34 -2.44 4.52 7.62
N TYR A 35 -1.36 3.77 7.42
CA TYR A 35 -1.18 2.46 8.07
C TYR A 35 -1.13 2.54 9.60
N TYR A 36 -0.47 3.57 10.15
CA TYR A 36 -0.27 3.69 11.60
C TYR A 36 -1.33 4.54 12.31
N PHE A 37 -2.02 5.43 11.60
CA PHE A 37 -2.88 6.44 12.23
C PHE A 37 -4.30 6.49 11.67
N ASP A 38 -4.64 5.70 10.65
CA ASP A 38 -6.00 5.59 10.12
C ASP A 38 -6.53 4.17 10.32
N ASP A 39 -7.58 4.04 11.13
CA ASP A 39 -8.27 2.78 11.42
C ASP A 39 -9.33 2.45 10.34
N ALA A 40 -9.41 3.24 9.26
CA ALA A 40 -10.35 3.00 8.17
C ALA A 40 -10.02 1.68 7.46
N PRO A 41 -10.92 0.67 7.51
CA PRO A 41 -10.71 -0.58 6.80
C PRO A 41 -10.71 -0.34 5.28
N GLY A 42 -9.55 -0.51 4.65
CA GLY A 42 -9.37 -0.39 3.20
C GLY A 42 -8.51 0.77 2.70
N SER A 43 -7.87 1.54 3.59
CA SER A 43 -6.90 2.58 3.21
C SER A 43 -5.71 2.01 2.41
N ALA A 44 -5.06 2.84 1.59
CA ALA A 44 -3.88 2.43 0.84
C ALA A 44 -2.75 1.99 1.78
N GLY A 45 -2.65 2.63 2.95
CA GLY A 45 -1.75 2.25 4.02
C GLY A 45 -1.84 0.77 4.43
N SER A 46 -3.04 0.17 4.45
CA SER A 46 -3.23 -1.25 4.80
C SER A 46 -2.48 -2.24 3.91
N TRP A 47 -2.01 -1.79 2.72
CA TRP A 47 -1.26 -2.60 1.76
C TRP A 47 0.25 -2.33 1.78
N LEU A 48 0.73 -1.40 2.61
CA LEU A 48 2.16 -1.06 2.73
C LEU A 48 3.02 -2.30 3.01
N LEU A 49 2.49 -3.26 3.76
CA LEU A 49 3.17 -4.52 4.10
C LEU A 49 2.52 -5.75 3.42
N GLY A 50 1.69 -5.54 2.41
CA GLY A 50 0.85 -6.57 1.80
C GLY A 50 -0.50 -6.75 2.52
N PRO A 51 -1.37 -7.64 2.02
CA PRO A 51 -2.71 -7.84 2.57
C PRO A 51 -2.66 -8.31 4.03
N LEU A 52 -3.43 -7.64 4.89
CA LEU A 52 -3.50 -7.96 6.33
C LEU A 52 -4.23 -9.28 6.63
N GLU A 53 -5.15 -9.71 5.76
CA GLU A 53 -5.73 -11.04 5.80
C GLU A 53 -5.05 -11.93 4.77
N SER A 54 -4.27 -12.92 5.26
CA SER A 54 -3.81 -14.03 4.44
C SER A 54 -5.02 -14.88 4.06
N ALA A 55 -5.39 -14.90 2.78
CA ALA A 55 -6.36 -15.85 2.24
C ALA A 55 -5.83 -17.30 2.31
#